data_AF-A0A1H4ERL5-F1
#
_entry.id   AF-A0A1H4ERL5-F1
#
_cell.length_a   1.000
_cell.length_b   1.000
_cell.length_c   1.000
_cell.angle_alpha   90.00
_cell.angle_beta   90.00
_cell.angle_gamma   90.00
#
_symmetry.space_group_name_H-M   'P 1'
#
loop_
_entity.id
_entity.type
_entity.pdbx_description
1 polymer ?
#
loop_
_entity_poly.entity_id
_entity_poly.type
_entity_poly.pdbx_seq_one_letter_code
_entity_poly.pdbx_strand_id
1 'polypeptide(L)' 'MRKTFLVMSRLIDLFVDILPIDELGFKHVKLQSEGRPPYNPATLLKLYLYGYKHSIRSSRKLEHFL' A
#
# COMPACT_ATOMS: atom_id res chain seq x y z
N MET A 1 -1.20 12.71 -19.25
CA MET A 1 -0.39 12.00 -18.23
C MET A 1 -1.06 11.89 -16.86
N ARG A 2 -1.64 12.94 -16.27
CA ARG A 2 -2.25 12.89 -14.92
C ARG A 2 -3.44 11.92 -14.75
N LYS A 3 -4.26 11.73 -15.81
CA LYS A 3 -5.41 10.80 -15.80
C LYS A 3 -5.00 9.34 -15.59
N THR A 4 -3.97 8.88 -16.29
CA THR A 4 -3.47 7.50 -16.18
C THR A 4 -2.99 7.19 -14.77
N PHE A 5 -2.33 8.15 -14.10
CA PHE A 5 -1.88 7.98 -12.72
C PHE A 5 -3.05 7.77 -11.74
N LEU A 6 -4.07 8.63 -11.80
CA LEU A 6 -5.24 8.52 -10.92
C LEU A 6 -6.04 7.23 -11.15
N VAL A 7 -6.16 6.78 -12.40
CA VAL A 7 -6.84 5.51 -12.72
C VAL A 7 -6.06 4.33 -12.14
N MET A 8 -4.74 4.34 -12.27
CA MET A 8 -3.89 3.27 -11.76
C MET A 8 -3.86 3.25 -10.23
N SER A 9 -3.93 4.43 -9.62
CA SER A 9 -4.07 4.58 -8.18
C SER A 9 -5.34 3.89 -7.67
N ARG A 10 -6.48 4.19 -8.28
CA ARG A 10 -7.74 3.54 -7.93
C ARG A 10 -7.76 2.04 -8.21
N LEU A 11 -7.08 1.59 -9.26
CA LEU A 11 -6.95 0.17 -9.56
C LEU A 11 -6.19 -0.58 -8.45
N ILE A 12 -5.08 -0.01 -7.97
CA ILE A 12 -4.29 -0.60 -6.87
C ILE A 12 -5.11 -0.59 -5.57
N ASP A 13 -5.83 0.50 -5.30
CA ASP A 13 -6.69 0.60 -4.13
C ASP A 13 -7.76 -0.49 -4.09
N LEU A 14 -8.51 -0.64 -5.20
CA LEU A 14 -9.54 -1.67 -5.34
C LEU A 14 -8.95 -3.08 -5.31
N PHE A 15 -7.80 -3.30 -5.94
CA PHE A 15 -7.11 -4.59 -5.94
C PHE A 15 -6.68 -5.01 -4.51
N VAL A 16 -6.20 -4.07 -3.70
CA VAL A 16 -5.80 -4.39 -2.32
C VAL A 16 -7.02 -4.56 -1.41
N ASP A 17 -8.12 -3.85 -1.68
CA ASP A 17 -9.36 -3.96 -0.90
C ASP A 17 -10.01 -5.36 -1.01
N ILE A 18 -9.95 -5.99 -2.19
CA ILE A 18 -10.52 -7.33 -2.41
C ILE A 18 -9.66 -8.48 -1.88
N LEU A 19 -8.42 -8.22 -1.45
CA LEU A 19 -7.50 -9.26 -1.01
C LEU A 19 -7.74 -9.63 0.47
N PRO A 20 -7.81 -10.93 0.82
CA PRO A 20 -7.89 -11.36 2.22
C PRO A 20 -6.51 -11.22 2.90
N ILE A 21 -6.18 -9.98 3.32
CA ILE A 21 -4.86 -9.63 3.90
C ILE A 21 -4.51 -10.49 5.14
N ASP A 22 -5.52 -10.92 5.91
CA ASP A 22 -5.35 -11.81 7.07
C ASP A 22 -4.85 -13.20 6.66
N GLU A 23 -5.32 -13.75 5.54
CA GLU A 23 -4.99 -15.09 5.06
C GLU A 23 -3.68 -15.13 4.26
N LEU A 24 -3.26 -13.98 3.72
CA LEU A 24 -2.01 -13.82 2.96
C LEU A 24 -0.74 -13.90 3.82
N GLY A 25 -0.87 -14.13 5.12
CA GLY A 25 0.27 -14.27 6.05
C GLY A 25 0.94 -12.93 6.41
N PHE A 26 0.26 -11.80 6.21
CA PHE A 26 0.75 -10.52 6.70
C PHE A 26 0.78 -10.53 8.23
N LYS A 27 1.88 -10.03 8.80
CA LYS A 27 2.02 -9.87 10.25
C LYS A 27 1.35 -8.58 10.70
N HIS A 28 0.80 -8.58 11.90
CA HIS A 28 0.19 -7.40 12.54
C HIS A 28 -1.13 -6.91 11.90
N VAL A 29 -1.88 -7.80 11.27
CA VAL A 29 -3.24 -7.50 10.78
C VAL A 29 -4.18 -7.23 11.96
N LYS A 30 -4.02 -7.97 13.06
CA LYS A 30 -4.70 -7.73 14.33
C LYS A 30 -3.90 -6.75 15.18
N LEU A 31 -4.56 -5.66 15.57
CA LEU A 31 -4.00 -4.70 16.53
C LEU A 31 -3.80 -5.38 17.88
N GLN A 32 -2.67 -5.10 18.52
CA GLN A 32 -2.46 -5.50 19.90
C GLN A 32 -3.23 -4.56 20.83
N SER A 33 -3.67 -5.09 21.99
CA SER A 33 -4.46 -4.34 22.97
C SER A 33 -3.68 -3.20 23.63
N GLU A 34 -2.35 -3.23 23.59
CA GLU A 34 -1.46 -2.28 24.26
C GLU A 34 -0.32 -1.84 23.34
N GLY A 35 0.14 -0.59 23.51
CA GLY A 35 1.25 -0.02 22.77
C GLY A 35 0.86 0.76 21.50
N ARG A 36 1.86 1.11 20.68
CA ARG A 36 1.63 1.86 19.44
C ARG A 36 1.05 0.93 18.38
N PRO A 37 -0.10 1.27 17.75
CA PRO A 37 -0.66 0.46 16.70
C PRO A 37 0.36 0.33 15.55
N PRO A 38 0.55 -0.89 15.01
CA PRO A 38 1.41 -1.10 13.85
C PRO A 38 0.81 -0.43 12.61
N TYR A 39 1.64 -0.17 11.60
CA TYR A 39 1.15 0.33 10.31
C TYR A 39 0.19 -0.68 9.68
N ASN A 40 -0.88 -0.19 9.06
CA ASN A 40 -1.85 -1.05 8.39
C ASN A 40 -1.18 -1.80 7.23
N PRO A 41 -1.17 -3.15 7.23
CA PRO A 41 -0.52 -3.95 6.19
C PRO A 41 -1.11 -3.70 4.79
N ALA A 42 -2.42 -3.44 4.69
CA ALA A 42 -3.05 -3.10 3.41
C ALA A 42 -2.49 -1.78 2.85
N THR A 43 -2.30 -0.77 3.70
CA THR A 43 -1.73 0.52 3.29
C THR A 43 -0.27 0.38 2.85
N LEU A 44 0.52 -0.43 3.57
CA LEU A 44 1.90 -0.73 3.18
C LEU A 44 1.97 -1.46 1.83
N LEU A 45 1.07 -2.41 1.59
CA LEU A 45 0.99 -3.13 0.31
C LEU A 45 0.63 -2.19 -0.84
N LYS A 46 -0.37 -1.31 -0.64
CA LYS A 46 -0.72 -0.27 -1.62
C LYS A 46 0.53 0.53 -1.99
N LEU A 47 1.21 1.11 -0.98
CA LEU A 47 2.43 1.92 -1.17
C LEU A 47 3.52 1.17 -1.95
N TYR A 48 3.76 -0.10 -1.62
CA TYR A 48 4.73 -0.95 -2.31
C TYR A 48 4.37 -1.14 -3.79
N LEU A 49 3.11 -1.44 -4.09
CA LEU A 49 2.62 -1.62 -5.46
C LEU A 49 2.72 -0.32 -6.27
N TYR A 50 2.46 0.84 -5.67
CA TYR A 50 2.69 2.14 -6.32
C TYR A 50 4.15 2.35 -6.68
N GLY A 51 5.06 2.16 -5.73
CA GLY A 51 6.50 2.33 -5.97
C GLY A 51 7.02 1.37 -7.03
N TYR A 52 6.60 0.10 -6.97
CA TYR A 52 6.97 -0.92 -7.93
C TYR A 52 6.50 -0.59 -9.34
N LYS A 53 5.22 -0.24 -9.51
CA LYS A 53 4.64 0.07 -10.82
C LYS A 53 5.28 1.29 -11.50
N HIS A 54 5.77 2.23 -10.71
CA HIS A 54 6.46 3.41 -11.22
C HIS A 54 7.99 3.26 -11.27
N SER A 55 8.52 2.06 -10.99
CA SER A 55 9.95 1.76 -10.91
C SER A 55 10.71 2.70 -9.96
N ILE A 56 10.03 3.20 -8.92
CA ILE A 56 10.59 4.10 -7.91
C ILE A 56 11.17 3.25 -6.79
N ARG A 57 12.50 3.23 -6.70
CA ARG A 57 13.24 2.43 -5.69
C ARG A 57 13.59 3.21 -4.43
N SER A 58 13.53 4.54 -4.47
CA SER A 58 13.86 5.42 -3.35
C SER A 58 12.60 5.88 -2.64
N SER A 59 12.52 5.66 -1.33
CA SER A 59 11.39 6.10 -0.51
C SER A 59 11.19 7.62 -0.57
N ARG A 60 12.28 8.41 -0.63
CA ARG A 60 12.20 9.88 -0.81
C ARG A 60 11.62 10.28 -2.17
N LYS A 61 12.00 9.55 -3.22
CA LYS A 61 11.47 9.81 -4.56
C LYS A 61 9.99 9.41 -4.66
N LEU A 62 9.58 8.39 -3.90
CA LEU A 62 8.18 7.98 -3.78
C LEU A 62 7.36 9.02 -3.02
N GLU A 63 7.89 9.57 -1.91
CA GLU A 63 7.28 10.66 -1.15
C GLU A 63 7.02 11.90 -2.02
N HIS A 64 7.99 12.32 -2.83
CA HIS A 64 7.81 13.46 -3.75
C HIS A 64 6.83 13.20 -4.89
N PHE A 65 6.54 11.94 -5.17
CA PHE A 65 5.69 11.53 -6.29
C PHE A 65 4.22 11.35 -5.88
N LEU A 66 3.98 11.04 -4.60
CA LEU A 66 2.65 10.93 -3.98
C LEU A 66 2.10 12.32 -3.65
#